data_AF-A0A957Z2Q4-F1
#
_entry.id   AF-A0A957Z2Q4-F1
#
_cell.length_a   1.000
_cell.length_b   1.000
_cell.length_c   1.000
_cell.angle_alpha   90.00
_cell.angle_beta   90.00
_cell.angle_gamma   90.00
#
_symmetry.space_group_name_H-M   'P 1'
#
loop_
_entity.id
_entity.type
_entity.pdbx_description
1 polymer ?
#
loop_
_entity_poly.entity_id
_entity_poly.type
_entity_poly.pdbx_seq_one_letter_code
_entity_poly.pdbx_strand_id
1 'polypeptide(L)'
;MSVFAGLLPAQAQAQSPLCRFGVNVDVAGSEAVDDITDMDVGPLRAGWYIDYHARQTPSRPGGIEFAQVINLGQGPDRSFHYSPKGADLLDIIDANPGAIWFIGNEPDRRGYQDDIEPDVYARAYGTLYALIKGRDATARVYPGSIVQATELRLKYLNIVLDTYLAEYGRAMPVDGWSIHGFILREVSESHPTLSAWGAGIPPGLDDLTGLVINVRDNDSVALFVQQIERFRQWMADNGYRNVPLILSEYGVLMPDGFEDEDGRAFDHGRVNAFMDTTFDYVLNTRSAQVGYPLDDNRLVQRLSWYSTNDKNFNGWLFDTDNALNRSLMGDNYVSYTADVEEELDFFPNIVRVLPAKLVKDEGTANLTLQADIVNQGNSALEQQATVRFYDGDPSVDGQQIGADQIVRLTGCADVASVSVQWNNVPPERYEIYVVVESNSPLSELNPSNNIKSHSFFFGEQFLFLPNVRW
;
A
#
# COMPACT_ATOMS: atom_id res chain seq x y z
N MET A 1 28.80 55.01 -8.23
CA MET A 1 28.89 53.53 -8.22
C MET A 1 27.59 53.01 -7.63
N SER A 2 26.66 52.59 -8.49
CA SER A 2 25.44 51.90 -8.05
C SER A 2 25.81 50.48 -7.64
N VAL A 3 25.45 50.10 -6.43
CA VAL A 3 25.54 48.72 -5.96
C VAL A 3 24.28 48.00 -6.44
N PHE A 4 24.45 47.11 -7.41
CA PHE A 4 23.43 46.13 -7.78
C PHE A 4 23.33 45.12 -6.64
N ALA A 5 22.19 45.12 -5.93
CA ALA A 5 21.79 44.01 -5.10
C ALA A 5 21.35 42.88 -6.03
N GLY A 6 22.18 41.84 -6.15
CA GLY A 6 21.80 40.62 -6.84
C GLY A 6 20.64 39.96 -6.09
N LEU A 7 19.51 39.82 -6.78
CA LEU A 7 18.45 38.88 -6.38
C LEU A 7 19.08 37.49 -6.34
N LEU A 8 19.16 36.89 -5.15
CA LEU A 8 19.37 35.46 -5.01
C LEU A 8 18.23 34.76 -5.77
N PRO A 9 18.49 33.71 -6.56
CA PRO A 9 17.42 32.93 -7.14
C PRO A 9 16.56 32.39 -5.99
N ALA A 10 15.24 32.51 -6.12
CA ALA A 10 14.32 31.79 -5.25
C ALA A 10 14.74 30.31 -5.28
N GLN A 11 15.12 29.75 -4.14
CA GLN A 11 15.22 28.30 -4.01
C GLN A 11 13.84 27.78 -4.43
N ALA A 12 13.79 27.01 -5.53
CA ALA A 12 12.59 26.29 -5.88
C ALA A 12 12.18 25.52 -4.63
N GLN A 13 11.00 25.85 -4.09
CA GLN A 13 10.47 25.14 -2.94
C GLN A 13 10.39 23.67 -3.36
N ALA A 14 11.13 22.80 -2.67
CA ALA A 14 11.10 21.38 -2.96
C ALA A 14 9.64 20.92 -2.99
N GLN A 15 9.22 20.34 -4.11
CA GLN A 15 7.84 19.90 -4.29
C GLN A 15 7.51 18.82 -3.26
N SER A 16 6.28 18.82 -2.76
CA SER A 16 5.83 17.88 -1.73
C SER A 16 6.00 16.43 -2.20
N PRO A 17 6.35 15.50 -1.29
CA PRO A 17 6.38 14.09 -1.60
C PRO A 17 4.96 13.54 -1.90
N LEU A 18 4.90 12.49 -2.72
CA LEU A 18 3.68 11.88 -3.23
C LEU A 18 3.53 10.46 -2.69
N CYS A 19 2.42 10.15 -2.01
CA CYS A 19 2.23 8.88 -1.32
C CYS A 19 2.18 7.68 -2.28
N ARG A 20 1.88 7.91 -3.56
CA ARG A 20 1.80 6.86 -4.59
C ARG A 20 3.19 6.35 -4.98
N PHE A 21 4.22 7.17 -4.82
CA PHE A 21 5.59 6.91 -5.27
C PHE A 21 6.48 6.50 -4.11
N GLY A 22 7.27 5.48 -4.32
CA GLY A 22 8.22 4.96 -3.33
C GLY A 22 9.46 4.42 -4.00
N VAL A 23 10.46 4.11 -3.18
CA VAL A 23 11.75 3.59 -3.63
C VAL A 23 12.26 2.50 -2.69
N ASN A 24 12.93 1.51 -3.27
CA ASN A 24 13.64 0.47 -2.53
C ASN A 24 15.09 0.89 -2.31
N VAL A 25 15.54 0.88 -1.05
CA VAL A 25 16.91 1.22 -0.67
C VAL A 25 17.69 -0.05 -0.38
N ASP A 26 18.77 -0.28 -1.14
CA ASP A 26 19.65 -1.40 -0.89
C ASP A 26 20.75 -1.02 0.11
N VAL A 27 20.49 -1.30 1.38
CA VAL A 27 21.46 -1.11 2.48
C VAL A 27 22.34 -2.34 2.73
N ALA A 28 22.05 -3.48 2.08
CA ALA A 28 22.75 -4.74 2.31
C ALA A 28 23.82 -5.03 1.24
N GLY A 29 23.56 -4.64 -0.01
CA GLY A 29 24.43 -4.86 -1.16
C GLY A 29 25.43 -3.74 -1.46
N SER A 30 25.36 -2.61 -0.75
CA SER A 30 26.21 -1.44 -1.00
C SER A 30 26.95 -0.98 0.26
N GLU A 31 28.29 -0.98 0.23
CA GLU A 31 29.12 -0.33 1.27
C GLU A 31 29.01 1.21 1.25
N ALA A 32 28.40 1.77 0.19
CA ALA A 32 28.30 3.22 0.00
C ALA A 32 27.02 3.83 0.58
N VAL A 33 26.04 3.01 1.00
CA VAL A 33 24.71 3.47 1.46
C VAL A 33 24.34 2.74 2.74
N ASP A 34 24.30 3.45 3.86
CA ASP A 34 23.85 2.93 5.16
C ASP A 34 22.38 3.30 5.42
N ASP A 35 21.94 4.43 4.88
CA ASP A 35 20.61 5.01 5.10
C ASP A 35 20.14 5.83 3.89
N ILE A 36 18.82 6.00 3.75
CA ILE A 36 18.23 6.80 2.68
C ILE A 36 18.73 8.26 2.66
N THR A 37 19.19 8.79 3.80
CA THR A 37 19.72 10.17 3.90
C THR A 37 21.10 10.37 3.26
N ASP A 38 21.77 9.30 2.84
CA ASP A 38 23.03 9.38 2.09
C ASP A 38 22.81 9.89 0.64
N MET A 39 21.55 9.85 0.17
CA MET A 39 21.14 10.26 -1.17
C MET A 39 20.21 11.47 -1.13
N ASP A 40 20.31 12.38 -2.11
CA ASP A 40 19.38 13.50 -2.26
C ASP A 40 18.06 13.03 -2.88
N VAL A 41 17.21 12.40 -2.07
CA VAL A 41 15.92 11.83 -2.48
C VAL A 41 14.80 12.87 -2.58
N GLY A 42 15.02 14.12 -2.15
CA GLY A 42 14.01 15.18 -2.15
C GLY A 42 13.39 15.42 -3.54
N PRO A 43 14.20 15.60 -4.59
CA PRO A 43 13.71 15.78 -5.96
C PRO A 43 12.89 14.60 -6.52
N LEU A 44 13.03 13.39 -5.97
CA LEU A 44 12.24 12.24 -6.40
C LEU A 44 10.78 12.36 -6.00
N ARG A 45 10.45 13.19 -5.00
CA ARG A 45 9.11 13.28 -4.41
C ARG A 45 8.53 11.92 -3.99
N ALA A 46 9.37 10.94 -3.69
CA ALA A 46 8.91 9.66 -3.13
C ALA A 46 8.24 9.95 -1.78
N GLY A 47 7.05 9.39 -1.54
CA GLY A 47 6.31 9.52 -0.30
C GLY A 47 6.63 8.46 0.73
N TRP A 48 7.29 7.38 0.32
CA TRP A 48 7.66 6.29 1.20
C TRP A 48 8.88 5.52 0.68
N TYR A 49 9.50 4.73 1.55
CA TYR A 49 10.59 3.84 1.18
C TYR A 49 10.59 2.57 2.02
N ILE A 50 11.34 1.58 1.53
CA ILE A 50 11.55 0.29 2.15
C ILE A 50 13.03 -0.08 1.98
N ASP A 51 13.61 -0.73 2.99
CA ASP A 51 15.01 -1.19 2.95
C ASP A 51 15.18 -2.65 3.42
N TYR A 52 14.06 -3.39 3.44
CA TYR A 52 13.99 -4.80 3.83
C TYR A 52 14.29 -5.10 5.31
N HIS A 53 14.31 -4.09 6.17
CA HIS A 53 14.53 -4.26 7.60
C HIS A 53 13.39 -3.69 8.43
N ALA A 54 13.34 -4.12 9.70
CA ALA A 54 12.57 -3.44 10.71
C ALA A 54 13.50 -2.52 11.52
N ARG A 55 13.16 -1.23 11.60
CA ARG A 55 13.95 -0.19 12.26
C ARG A 55 13.14 0.51 13.35
N GLN A 56 13.73 0.65 14.53
CA GLN A 56 13.11 1.35 15.65
C GLN A 56 12.99 2.85 15.38
N THR A 57 14.03 3.45 14.81
CA THR A 57 14.11 4.88 14.49
C THR A 57 14.54 5.08 13.03
N PRO A 58 13.69 4.74 12.05
CA PRO A 58 14.02 4.94 10.64
C PRO A 58 14.13 6.43 10.31
N SER A 59 15.03 6.78 9.39
CA SER A 59 15.10 8.11 8.81
C SER A 59 13.84 8.45 8.03
N ARG A 60 13.41 9.73 8.05
CA ARG A 60 12.22 10.19 7.33
C ARG A 60 12.49 11.54 6.66
N PRO A 61 13.47 11.63 5.72
CA PRO A 61 13.78 12.88 5.05
C PRO A 61 12.54 13.41 4.34
N GLY A 62 12.22 14.70 4.51
CA GLY A 62 11.01 15.29 3.94
C GLY A 62 9.69 14.73 4.50
N GLY A 63 9.72 13.96 5.60
CA GLY A 63 8.53 13.38 6.22
C GLY A 63 8.05 12.08 5.57
N ILE A 64 8.84 11.47 4.68
CA ILE A 64 8.45 10.24 3.99
C ILE A 64 8.21 9.08 4.95
N GLU A 65 7.32 8.18 4.55
CA GLU A 65 6.95 7.01 5.33
C GLU A 65 7.99 5.88 5.17
N PHE A 66 8.27 5.15 6.26
CA PHE A 66 9.09 3.94 6.23
C PHE A 66 8.22 2.70 6.42
N ALA A 67 8.37 1.73 5.52
CA ALA A 67 7.70 0.43 5.64
C ALA A 67 8.62 -0.61 6.29
N GLN A 68 8.14 -1.23 7.36
CA GLN A 68 8.88 -2.20 8.17
C GLN A 68 8.80 -3.59 7.53
N VAL A 69 9.90 -4.35 7.53
CA VAL A 69 9.91 -5.75 7.08
C VAL A 69 10.38 -6.68 8.19
N ILE A 70 9.59 -7.72 8.46
CA ILE A 70 10.02 -8.85 9.30
C ILE A 70 10.45 -9.96 8.36
N ASN A 71 11.76 -10.22 8.30
CA ASN A 71 12.30 -11.32 7.49
C ASN A 71 12.00 -12.66 8.16
N LEU A 72 11.73 -13.67 7.35
CA LEU A 72 11.37 -15.01 7.80
C LEU A 72 12.42 -16.04 7.37
N GLY A 73 12.30 -17.23 7.91
CA GLY A 73 12.96 -18.39 7.35
C GLY A 73 12.40 -19.68 7.94
N GLN A 74 12.67 -20.78 7.24
CA GLN A 74 12.16 -22.10 7.60
C GLN A 74 13.27 -23.01 8.14
N GLY A 75 13.00 -23.68 9.26
CA GLY A 75 13.83 -24.74 9.82
C GLY A 75 13.57 -26.10 9.17
N PRO A 76 14.52 -27.06 9.27
CA PRO A 76 14.38 -28.38 8.65
C PRO A 76 13.24 -29.23 9.24
N ASP A 77 12.77 -28.88 10.44
CA ASP A 77 11.63 -29.48 11.12
C ASP A 77 10.30 -28.79 10.79
N ARG A 78 10.28 -27.93 9.77
CA ARG A 78 9.13 -27.09 9.37
C ARG A 78 8.71 -26.07 10.44
N SER A 79 9.57 -25.76 11.40
CA SER A 79 9.45 -24.56 12.21
C SER A 79 9.76 -23.31 11.38
N PHE A 80 9.30 -22.14 11.82
CA PHE A 80 9.71 -20.87 11.24
C PHE A 80 10.52 -20.07 12.26
N HIS A 81 11.42 -19.23 11.76
CA HIS A 81 12.10 -18.19 12.51
C HIS A 81 11.83 -16.84 11.85
N TYR A 82 12.06 -15.77 12.61
CA TYR A 82 11.85 -14.40 12.14
C TYR A 82 12.85 -13.45 12.78
N SER A 83 13.11 -12.34 12.10
CA SER A 83 14.00 -11.28 12.57
C SER A 83 13.44 -9.89 12.21
N PRO A 84 13.48 -8.91 13.13
CA PRO A 84 13.90 -9.04 14.54
C PRO A 84 12.89 -9.85 15.37
N LYS A 85 13.29 -10.28 16.57
CA LYS A 85 12.46 -11.16 17.42
C LYS A 85 12.44 -10.74 18.88
N GLY A 86 11.48 -11.26 19.64
CA GLY A 86 11.39 -11.02 21.08
C GLY A 86 11.24 -9.54 21.42
N ALA A 87 11.99 -9.08 22.43
CA ALA A 87 11.91 -7.70 22.92
C ALA A 87 12.24 -6.66 21.84
N ASP A 88 13.24 -6.92 21.01
CA ASP A 88 13.66 -5.98 19.96
C ASP A 88 12.51 -5.68 18.98
N LEU A 89 11.77 -6.70 18.56
CA LEU A 89 10.60 -6.50 17.69
C LEU A 89 9.50 -5.69 18.41
N LEU A 90 9.24 -5.98 19.68
CA LEU A 90 8.22 -5.27 20.46
C LEU A 90 8.56 -3.79 20.63
N ASP A 91 9.84 -3.48 20.90
CA ASP A 91 10.33 -2.11 21.04
C ASP A 91 10.24 -1.33 19.70
N ILE A 92 10.43 -2.01 18.56
CA ILE A 92 10.24 -1.41 17.24
C ILE A 92 8.76 -1.11 16.98
N ILE A 93 7.86 -2.04 17.29
CA ILE A 93 6.41 -1.86 17.15
C ILE A 93 5.94 -0.68 18.00
N ASP A 94 6.36 -0.62 19.27
CA ASP A 94 5.99 0.47 20.19
C ASP A 94 6.48 1.84 19.72
N ALA A 95 7.66 1.89 19.10
CA ALA A 95 8.23 3.13 18.58
C ALA A 95 7.56 3.61 17.29
N ASN A 96 6.80 2.76 16.58
CA ASN A 96 6.23 3.07 15.27
C ASN A 96 4.71 2.76 15.18
N PRO A 97 3.84 3.43 15.98
CA PRO A 97 2.40 3.23 15.89
C PRO A 97 1.85 3.52 14.49
N GLY A 98 0.94 2.68 14.00
CA GLY A 98 0.30 2.84 12.70
C GLY A 98 1.17 2.50 11.49
N ALA A 99 2.42 2.06 11.69
CA ALA A 99 3.34 1.77 10.59
C ALA A 99 2.86 0.64 9.68
N ILE A 100 3.38 0.63 8.44
CA ILE A 100 3.24 -0.50 7.53
C ILE A 100 4.21 -1.60 7.96
N TRP A 101 3.71 -2.83 8.03
CA TRP A 101 4.49 -4.03 8.34
C TRP A 101 4.27 -5.09 7.27
N PHE A 102 5.33 -5.39 6.51
CA PHE A 102 5.39 -6.57 5.65
C PHE A 102 5.91 -7.76 6.47
N ILE A 103 5.13 -8.83 6.55
CA ILE A 103 5.55 -10.08 7.18
C ILE A 103 6.17 -10.97 6.11
N GLY A 104 7.46 -10.79 5.91
CA GLY A 104 8.28 -11.51 4.96
C GLY A 104 8.60 -10.74 3.68
N ASN A 105 9.61 -11.22 2.96
CA ASN A 105 10.04 -10.74 1.65
C ASN A 105 10.25 -11.94 0.72
N GLU A 106 9.45 -12.04 -0.34
CA GLU A 106 9.47 -13.17 -1.29
C GLU A 106 9.50 -14.55 -0.60
N PRO A 107 8.52 -14.85 0.27
CA PRO A 107 8.41 -16.16 0.92
C PRO A 107 8.35 -17.31 -0.09
N ASP A 108 7.93 -17.02 -1.31
CA ASP A 108 7.82 -17.97 -2.40
C ASP A 108 9.08 -18.05 -3.31
N ARG A 109 10.24 -17.51 -2.88
CA ARG A 109 11.51 -17.56 -3.62
C ARG A 109 12.55 -18.45 -2.94
N ARG A 110 12.79 -19.62 -3.54
CA ARG A 110 13.77 -20.60 -3.03
C ARG A 110 15.21 -20.10 -3.03
N GLY A 111 15.94 -20.25 -1.92
CA GLY A 111 17.38 -20.08 -1.81
C GLY A 111 17.95 -18.66 -1.89
N TYR A 112 17.12 -17.63 -2.08
CA TYR A 112 17.58 -16.24 -2.20
C TYR A 112 16.94 -15.28 -1.19
N GLN A 113 15.72 -15.58 -0.72
CA GLN A 113 14.95 -14.72 0.19
C GLN A 113 14.40 -15.57 1.35
N ASP A 114 13.18 -15.28 1.83
CA ASP A 114 12.59 -15.97 2.98
C ASP A 114 12.41 -17.49 2.81
N ASP A 115 12.25 -17.98 1.56
CA ASP A 115 12.21 -19.41 1.19
C ASP A 115 11.40 -20.28 2.17
N ILE A 116 10.09 -20.08 2.20
CA ILE A 116 9.20 -20.69 3.18
C ILE A 116 8.01 -21.36 2.49
N GLU A 117 7.74 -22.62 2.84
CA GLU A 117 6.61 -23.36 2.29
C GLU A 117 5.27 -22.72 2.71
N PRO A 118 4.23 -22.79 1.87
CA PRO A 118 3.02 -21.97 2.05
C PRO A 118 2.25 -22.27 3.34
N ASP A 119 2.22 -23.52 3.79
CA ASP A 119 1.58 -23.88 5.06
C ASP A 119 2.37 -23.37 6.27
N VAL A 120 3.71 -23.38 6.20
CA VAL A 120 4.59 -22.84 7.24
C VAL A 120 4.47 -21.32 7.29
N TYR A 121 4.38 -20.67 6.12
CA TYR A 121 4.16 -19.24 6.01
C TYR A 121 2.82 -18.82 6.60
N ALA A 122 1.73 -19.57 6.39
CA ALA A 122 0.43 -19.29 7.01
C ALA A 122 0.52 -19.23 8.56
N ARG A 123 1.30 -20.12 9.17
CA ARG A 123 1.58 -20.13 10.62
C ARG A 123 2.43 -18.95 11.08
N ALA A 124 3.48 -18.65 10.32
CA ALA A 124 4.34 -17.50 10.59
C ALA A 124 3.53 -16.20 10.56
N TYR A 125 2.74 -16.00 9.49
CA TYR A 125 1.85 -14.86 9.31
C TYR A 125 0.84 -14.74 10.46
N GLY A 126 0.10 -15.81 10.79
CA GLY A 126 -0.89 -15.78 11.85
C GLY A 126 -0.31 -15.44 13.23
N THR A 127 0.89 -15.93 13.52
CA THR A 127 1.61 -15.63 14.76
C THR A 127 2.03 -14.16 14.83
N LEU A 128 2.67 -13.67 13.77
CA LEU A 128 3.21 -12.30 13.74
C LEU A 128 2.12 -11.24 13.60
N TYR A 129 1.07 -11.50 12.82
CA TYR A 129 -0.11 -10.64 12.73
C TYR A 129 -0.75 -10.42 14.10
N ALA A 130 -0.96 -11.51 14.87
CA ALA A 130 -1.56 -11.42 16.20
C ALA A 130 -0.65 -10.68 17.19
N LEU A 131 0.67 -10.88 17.09
CA LEU A 131 1.65 -10.18 17.92
C LEU A 131 1.64 -8.67 17.64
N ILE A 132 1.71 -8.27 16.37
CA ILE A 132 1.71 -6.86 15.96
C ILE A 132 0.40 -6.20 16.38
N LYS A 133 -0.75 -6.76 15.96
CA LYS A 133 -2.07 -6.18 16.27
C LYS A 133 -2.39 -6.17 17.77
N GLY A 134 -1.84 -7.11 18.53
CA GLY A 134 -1.99 -7.14 19.99
C GLY A 134 -1.19 -6.05 20.71
N ARG A 135 -0.12 -5.54 20.09
CA ARG A 135 0.72 -4.48 20.63
C ARG A 135 0.31 -3.10 20.10
N ASP A 136 0.05 -3.02 18.80
CA ASP A 136 -0.43 -1.84 18.10
C ASP A 136 -1.62 -2.21 17.18
N ALA A 137 -2.82 -1.81 17.61
CA ALA A 137 -4.04 -2.07 16.85
C ALA A 137 -4.14 -1.23 15.56
N THR A 138 -3.39 -0.12 15.45
CA THR A 138 -3.42 0.76 14.27
C THR A 138 -2.39 0.39 13.21
N ALA A 139 -1.42 -0.47 13.52
CA ALA A 139 -0.45 -1.00 12.56
C ALA A 139 -1.14 -1.57 11.30
N ARG A 140 -0.59 -1.29 10.11
CA ARG A 140 -1.11 -1.80 8.83
C ARG A 140 -0.27 -2.99 8.39
N VAL A 141 -0.81 -4.20 8.54
CA VAL A 141 -0.11 -5.47 8.33
C VAL A 141 -0.44 -6.06 6.96
N TYR A 142 0.62 -6.29 6.18
CA TYR A 142 0.60 -6.86 4.84
C TYR A 142 1.31 -8.21 4.88
N PRO A 143 0.78 -9.25 4.20
CA PRO A 143 1.57 -10.44 3.89
C PRO A 143 2.82 -10.03 3.10
N GLY A 144 3.91 -10.76 3.31
CA GLY A 144 5.13 -10.65 2.52
C GLY A 144 4.86 -10.82 1.04
N SER A 145 5.49 -9.95 0.25
CA SER A 145 5.29 -9.85 -1.19
C SER A 145 5.80 -11.09 -1.91
N ILE A 146 4.98 -11.69 -2.77
CA ILE A 146 5.44 -12.67 -3.75
C ILE A 146 6.24 -11.97 -4.86
N VAL A 147 7.28 -12.62 -5.42
CA VAL A 147 8.18 -12.02 -6.46
C VAL A 147 7.41 -11.50 -7.68
N GLN A 148 6.31 -12.17 -8.03
CA GLN A 148 5.51 -11.87 -9.22
C GLN A 148 4.14 -12.55 -9.13
N ALA A 149 3.09 -11.97 -9.70
CA ALA A 149 1.71 -12.50 -9.60
C ALA A 149 1.37 -13.46 -10.77
N THR A 150 2.13 -14.55 -10.89
CA THR A 150 1.86 -15.63 -11.86
C THR A 150 0.82 -16.62 -11.32
N GLU A 151 0.24 -17.45 -12.19
CA GLU A 151 -0.69 -18.50 -11.77
C GLU A 151 -0.05 -19.48 -10.77
N LEU A 152 1.24 -19.78 -10.93
CA LEU A 152 1.98 -20.67 -10.04
C LEU A 152 2.12 -20.08 -8.62
N ARG A 153 2.30 -18.76 -8.51
CA ARG A 153 2.43 -18.10 -7.20
C ARG A 153 1.08 -17.81 -6.55
N LEU A 154 0.02 -17.64 -7.35
CA LEU A 154 -1.34 -17.68 -6.81
C LEU A 154 -1.70 -19.06 -6.27
N LYS A 155 -1.19 -20.15 -6.86
CA LYS A 155 -1.31 -21.50 -6.28
C LYS A 155 -0.62 -21.60 -4.92
N TYR A 156 0.57 -21.01 -4.76
CA TYR A 156 1.22 -20.89 -3.45
C TYR A 156 0.33 -20.15 -2.45
N LEU A 157 -0.18 -18.96 -2.80
CA LEU A 157 -1.06 -18.17 -1.91
C LEU A 157 -2.38 -18.86 -1.58
N ASN A 158 -2.96 -19.64 -2.50
CA ASN A 158 -4.16 -20.42 -2.20
C ASN A 158 -3.90 -21.43 -1.08
N ILE A 159 -2.74 -22.09 -1.07
CA ILE A 159 -2.36 -23.01 0.02
C ILE A 159 -2.17 -22.23 1.33
N VAL A 160 -1.63 -21.01 1.29
CA VAL A 160 -1.53 -20.13 2.46
C VAL A 160 -2.92 -19.84 3.03
N LEU A 161 -3.87 -19.41 2.19
CA LEU A 161 -5.23 -19.08 2.62
C LEU A 161 -5.98 -20.30 3.17
N ASP A 162 -5.90 -21.44 2.49
CA ASP A 162 -6.53 -22.69 2.91
C ASP A 162 -5.96 -23.19 4.25
N THR A 163 -4.64 -23.12 4.41
CA THR A 163 -3.98 -23.49 5.67
C THR A 163 -4.38 -22.55 6.79
N TYR A 164 -4.39 -21.22 6.55
CA TYR A 164 -4.80 -20.25 7.56
C TYR A 164 -6.24 -20.50 8.02
N LEU A 165 -7.16 -20.73 7.08
CA LEU A 165 -8.55 -21.03 7.40
C LEU A 165 -8.68 -22.32 8.23
N ALA A 166 -7.93 -23.36 7.86
CA ALA A 166 -7.95 -24.64 8.59
C ALA A 166 -7.38 -24.52 10.01
N GLU A 167 -6.31 -23.76 10.20
CA GLU A 167 -5.64 -23.63 11.51
C GLU A 167 -6.31 -22.63 12.45
N TYR A 168 -6.82 -21.51 11.92
CA TYR A 168 -7.35 -20.40 12.73
C TYR A 168 -8.88 -20.27 12.66
N GLY A 169 -9.56 -21.06 11.83
CA GLY A 169 -11.02 -21.10 11.74
C GLY A 169 -11.68 -19.83 11.17
N ARG A 170 -10.91 -18.98 10.49
CA ARG A 170 -11.36 -17.72 9.89
C ARG A 170 -10.52 -17.38 8.65
N ALA A 171 -11.05 -16.53 7.77
CA ALA A 171 -10.28 -15.97 6.66
C ALA A 171 -9.05 -15.22 7.19
N MET A 172 -7.95 -15.24 6.41
CA MET A 172 -6.71 -14.55 6.77
C MET A 172 -6.97 -13.03 6.83
N PRO A 173 -6.81 -12.38 8.00
CA PRO A 173 -7.00 -10.94 8.11
C PRO A 173 -5.79 -10.24 7.51
N VAL A 174 -6.01 -9.13 6.81
CA VAL A 174 -4.96 -8.27 6.23
C VAL A 174 -5.45 -6.82 6.31
N ASP A 175 -4.53 -5.86 6.41
CA ASP A 175 -4.85 -4.44 6.19
C ASP A 175 -4.61 -4.02 4.73
N GLY A 176 -3.94 -4.87 3.96
CA GLY A 176 -3.70 -4.73 2.53
C GLY A 176 -2.88 -5.91 2.00
N TRP A 177 -2.73 -5.95 0.68
CA TRP A 177 -1.87 -6.92 0.00
C TRP A 177 -0.68 -6.23 -0.64
N SER A 178 0.41 -6.98 -0.77
CA SER A 178 1.62 -6.52 -1.42
C SER A 178 2.15 -7.59 -2.36
N ILE A 179 2.72 -7.16 -3.48
CA ILE A 179 3.41 -8.00 -4.44
C ILE A 179 4.65 -7.29 -4.95
N HIS A 180 5.59 -8.06 -5.48
CA HIS A 180 6.58 -7.55 -6.40
C HIS A 180 6.06 -7.67 -7.84
N GLY A 181 6.60 -6.85 -8.73
CA GLY A 181 6.17 -6.73 -10.13
C GLY A 181 7.20 -7.18 -11.14
N PHE A 182 8.13 -8.06 -10.74
CA PHE A 182 9.15 -8.53 -11.67
C PHE A 182 8.57 -9.46 -12.73
N ILE A 183 9.30 -9.59 -13.84
CA ILE A 183 8.96 -10.50 -14.93
C ILE A 183 10.12 -11.47 -15.08
N LEU A 184 10.00 -12.59 -14.37
CA LEU A 184 11.02 -13.60 -14.21
C LEU A 184 10.52 -14.97 -14.61
N ARG A 185 11.47 -15.78 -15.10
CA ARG A 185 11.20 -17.14 -15.54
C ARG A 185 10.97 -18.08 -14.36
N GLU A 186 10.00 -18.99 -14.52
CA GLU A 186 9.64 -20.02 -13.56
C GLU A 186 9.88 -21.39 -14.18
N VAL A 187 11.09 -21.91 -14.00
CA VAL A 187 11.49 -23.25 -14.44
C VAL A 187 12.23 -23.93 -13.30
N SER A 188 11.86 -25.17 -13.00
CA SER A 188 12.54 -26.00 -12.01
C SER A 188 13.95 -26.35 -12.46
N GLU A 189 14.91 -26.38 -11.53
CA GLU A 189 16.25 -26.92 -11.79
C GLU A 189 16.22 -28.40 -12.23
N SER A 190 15.15 -29.12 -11.88
CA SER A 190 14.94 -30.52 -12.29
C SER A 190 14.33 -30.67 -13.68
N HIS A 191 13.99 -29.58 -14.37
CA HIS A 191 13.35 -29.65 -15.68
C HIS A 191 14.30 -30.29 -16.72
N PRO A 192 13.85 -31.27 -17.52
CA PRO A 192 14.74 -32.07 -18.36
C PRO A 192 15.40 -31.32 -19.52
N THR A 193 14.78 -30.22 -20.00
CA THR A 193 15.20 -29.55 -21.24
C THR A 193 15.29 -28.03 -21.17
N LEU A 194 14.77 -27.39 -20.12
CA LEU A 194 14.70 -25.92 -20.04
C LEU A 194 15.69 -25.48 -18.96
N SER A 195 16.43 -24.40 -19.22
CA SER A 195 17.29 -23.81 -18.22
C SER A 195 16.47 -23.14 -17.12
N ALA A 196 16.90 -23.36 -15.88
CA ALA A 196 16.40 -22.69 -14.70
C ALA A 196 17.19 -21.39 -14.47
N TRP A 197 16.47 -20.27 -14.44
CA TRP A 197 16.95 -18.94 -14.03
C TRP A 197 15.73 -18.10 -13.64
N GLY A 198 15.95 -16.92 -13.05
CA GLY A 198 14.88 -16.02 -12.66
C GLY A 198 14.24 -16.40 -11.32
N ALA A 199 12.92 -16.54 -11.30
CA ALA A 199 12.09 -16.73 -10.11
C ALA A 199 12.07 -18.20 -9.63
N GLY A 200 12.26 -19.16 -10.54
CA GLY A 200 12.17 -20.58 -10.22
C GLY A 200 10.76 -21.01 -9.79
N ILE A 201 10.68 -22.16 -9.10
CA ILE A 201 9.42 -22.74 -8.60
C ILE A 201 9.31 -22.47 -7.09
N PRO A 202 8.14 -22.01 -6.59
CA PRO A 202 7.97 -21.76 -5.16
C PRO A 202 8.32 -22.95 -4.25
N PRO A 203 8.79 -22.69 -3.02
CA PRO A 203 8.90 -23.71 -1.97
C PRO A 203 7.56 -24.43 -1.75
N GLY A 204 7.63 -25.74 -1.51
CA GLY A 204 6.45 -26.58 -1.27
C GLY A 204 5.66 -26.99 -2.52
N LEU A 205 6.05 -26.51 -3.71
CA LEU A 205 5.45 -26.91 -4.98
C LEU A 205 6.40 -27.81 -5.81
N ASP A 206 5.82 -28.80 -6.49
CA ASP A 206 6.53 -29.79 -7.33
C ASP A 206 6.38 -29.53 -8.84
N ASP A 207 5.76 -28.41 -9.22
CA ASP A 207 5.59 -28.03 -10.63
C ASP A 207 6.96 -27.88 -11.32
N LEU A 208 7.08 -28.31 -12.58
CA LEU A 208 8.32 -28.17 -13.33
C LEU A 208 8.47 -26.80 -14.01
N THR A 209 7.36 -26.12 -14.25
CA THR A 209 7.29 -24.81 -14.92
C THR A 209 6.12 -23.99 -14.40
N GLY A 210 6.27 -22.66 -14.42
CA GLY A 210 5.19 -21.68 -14.33
C GLY A 210 5.20 -20.77 -15.56
N LEU A 211 5.40 -19.46 -15.35
CA LEU A 211 5.66 -18.50 -16.43
C LEU A 211 7.02 -18.76 -17.08
N VAL A 212 7.01 -19.23 -18.32
CA VAL A 212 8.23 -19.48 -19.11
C VAL A 212 8.45 -18.32 -20.09
N ILE A 213 9.47 -17.51 -19.84
CA ILE A 213 9.81 -16.30 -20.60
C ILE A 213 11.28 -16.25 -21.00
N ASN A 214 11.60 -15.42 -21.97
CA ASN A 214 12.96 -15.12 -22.42
C ASN A 214 13.49 -13.86 -21.70
N VAL A 215 14.77 -13.56 -21.87
CA VAL A 215 15.42 -12.35 -21.30
C VAL A 215 14.72 -11.09 -21.82
N ARG A 216 14.43 -11.03 -23.13
CA ARG A 216 13.72 -9.89 -23.76
C ARG A 216 12.38 -9.51 -23.11
N ASP A 217 11.78 -10.42 -22.35
CA ASP A 217 10.47 -10.22 -21.73
C ASP A 217 10.57 -9.54 -20.35
N ASN A 218 11.77 -9.34 -19.79
CA ASN A 218 11.95 -8.83 -18.42
C ASN A 218 11.38 -7.41 -18.21
N ASP A 219 11.23 -6.63 -19.27
CA ASP A 219 10.60 -5.31 -19.30
C ASP A 219 9.27 -5.32 -20.12
N SER A 220 8.61 -6.47 -20.22
CA SER A 220 7.34 -6.59 -20.94
C SER A 220 6.19 -5.93 -20.17
N VAL A 221 5.81 -4.73 -20.58
CA VAL A 221 4.63 -4.01 -20.06
C VAL A 221 3.37 -4.87 -20.10
N ALA A 222 3.20 -5.68 -21.15
CA ALA A 222 2.03 -6.55 -21.28
C ALA A 222 1.98 -7.63 -20.18
N LEU A 223 3.12 -8.21 -19.80
CA LEU A 223 3.19 -9.17 -18.70
C LEU A 223 3.01 -8.47 -17.35
N PHE A 224 3.60 -7.29 -17.16
CA PHE A 224 3.39 -6.47 -15.96
C PHE A 224 1.89 -6.20 -15.70
N VAL A 225 1.17 -5.72 -16.72
CA VAL A 225 -0.28 -5.47 -16.66
C VAL A 225 -1.06 -6.73 -16.32
N GLN A 226 -0.77 -7.85 -17.00
CA GLN A 226 -1.45 -9.12 -16.75
C GLN A 226 -1.28 -9.61 -15.30
N GLN A 227 -0.11 -9.41 -14.72
CA GLN A 227 0.15 -9.78 -13.33
C GLN A 227 -0.69 -8.97 -12.35
N ILE A 228 -0.76 -7.64 -12.53
CA ILE A 228 -1.56 -6.76 -11.66
C ILE A 228 -3.05 -7.09 -11.76
N GLU A 229 -3.57 -7.23 -12.98
CA GLU A 229 -4.98 -7.56 -13.19
C GLU A 229 -5.33 -8.93 -12.61
N ARG A 230 -4.46 -9.93 -12.80
CA ARG A 230 -4.64 -11.27 -12.23
C ARG A 230 -4.64 -11.22 -10.71
N PHE A 231 -3.72 -10.49 -10.09
CA PHE A 231 -3.67 -10.39 -8.64
C PHE A 231 -4.90 -9.68 -8.08
N ARG A 232 -5.37 -8.60 -8.73
CA ARG A 232 -6.59 -7.90 -8.33
C ARG A 232 -7.84 -8.76 -8.48
N GLN A 233 -7.93 -9.55 -9.54
CA GLN A 233 -9.00 -10.53 -9.68
C GLN A 233 -8.93 -11.57 -8.55
N TRP A 234 -7.76 -12.11 -8.26
CA TRP A 234 -7.55 -13.06 -7.17
C TRP A 234 -7.92 -12.46 -5.79
N MET A 235 -7.56 -11.19 -5.53
CA MET A 235 -7.99 -10.48 -4.33
C MET A 235 -9.51 -10.38 -4.27
N ALA A 236 -10.18 -10.00 -5.36
CA ALA A 236 -11.64 -9.89 -5.39
C ALA A 236 -12.33 -11.23 -5.15
N ASP A 237 -11.84 -12.30 -5.79
CA ASP A 237 -12.38 -13.65 -5.66
C ASP A 237 -12.25 -14.20 -4.21
N ASN A 238 -11.23 -13.75 -3.48
CA ASN A 238 -10.98 -14.14 -2.09
C ASN A 238 -11.50 -13.13 -1.05
N GLY A 239 -12.29 -12.12 -1.47
CA GLY A 239 -12.92 -11.15 -0.55
C GLY A 239 -12.03 -9.98 -0.12
N TYR A 240 -10.87 -9.81 -0.74
CA TYR A 240 -9.88 -8.77 -0.47
C TYR A 240 -9.95 -7.56 -1.40
N ARG A 241 -11.03 -7.40 -2.19
CA ARG A 241 -11.22 -6.22 -3.06
C ARG A 241 -11.15 -4.90 -2.29
N ASN A 242 -11.64 -4.89 -1.05
CA ASN A 242 -11.80 -3.68 -0.26
C ASN A 242 -10.59 -3.38 0.64
N VAL A 243 -9.40 -3.84 0.26
CA VAL A 243 -8.13 -3.43 0.88
C VAL A 243 -7.14 -2.99 -0.21
N PRO A 244 -6.15 -2.13 0.11
CA PRO A 244 -5.18 -1.65 -0.86
C PRO A 244 -4.27 -2.77 -1.40
N LEU A 245 -3.75 -2.55 -2.62
CA LEU A 245 -2.64 -3.31 -3.20
C LEU A 245 -1.44 -2.38 -3.32
N ILE A 246 -0.31 -2.78 -2.74
CA ILE A 246 0.99 -2.12 -2.87
C ILE A 246 1.88 -2.96 -3.80
N LEU A 247 2.56 -2.28 -4.70
CA LEU A 247 3.64 -2.84 -5.48
C LEU A 247 4.95 -2.50 -4.76
N SER A 248 5.40 -3.36 -3.83
CA SER A 248 6.50 -3.00 -2.91
C SER A 248 7.89 -3.09 -3.52
N GLU A 249 7.99 -3.65 -4.72
CA GLU A 249 9.24 -3.73 -5.48
C GLU A 249 8.92 -4.09 -6.93
N TYR A 250 9.48 -3.36 -7.89
CA TYR A 250 9.53 -3.80 -9.28
C TYR A 250 10.52 -2.93 -10.07
N GLY A 251 10.91 -3.42 -11.24
CA GLY A 251 11.85 -2.73 -12.12
C GLY A 251 12.39 -3.70 -13.16
N VAL A 252 13.55 -3.38 -13.71
CA VAL A 252 14.25 -4.20 -14.71
C VAL A 252 15.48 -4.82 -14.07
N LEU A 253 15.49 -6.16 -13.96
CA LEU A 253 16.57 -6.91 -13.32
C LEU A 253 17.63 -7.40 -14.31
N MET A 254 17.47 -7.14 -15.61
CA MET A 254 18.56 -7.39 -16.55
C MET A 254 19.62 -6.29 -16.44
N PRO A 255 20.89 -6.61 -16.14
CA PRO A 255 21.93 -5.61 -15.88
C PRO A 255 22.10 -4.60 -17.02
N ASP A 256 22.64 -3.42 -16.71
CA ASP A 256 22.94 -2.40 -17.71
C ASP A 256 23.84 -2.94 -18.83
N GLY A 257 23.41 -2.74 -20.07
CA GLY A 257 24.10 -3.21 -21.26
C GLY A 257 23.96 -4.72 -21.55
N PHE A 258 23.25 -5.50 -20.73
CA PHE A 258 22.98 -6.91 -21.03
C PHE A 258 22.17 -7.02 -22.33
N GLU A 259 22.58 -7.88 -23.27
CA GLU A 259 21.87 -8.07 -24.54
C GLU A 259 20.84 -9.20 -24.43
N ASP A 260 19.62 -8.94 -24.90
CA ASP A 260 18.62 -9.98 -25.07
C ASP A 260 18.90 -10.88 -26.28
N GLU A 261 18.03 -11.87 -26.52
CA GLU A 261 18.26 -12.85 -27.58
C GLU A 261 18.16 -12.27 -29.01
N ASP A 262 17.74 -11.00 -29.18
CA ASP A 262 17.78 -10.26 -30.45
C ASP A 262 19.01 -9.33 -30.56
N GLY A 263 19.92 -9.36 -29.58
CA GLY A 263 21.09 -8.46 -29.52
C GLY A 263 20.74 -7.03 -29.13
N ARG A 264 19.62 -6.82 -28.41
CA ARG A 264 19.21 -5.49 -27.93
C ARG A 264 19.59 -5.34 -26.47
N ALA A 265 20.38 -4.31 -26.17
CA ALA A 265 20.80 -4.02 -24.80
C ALA A 265 19.64 -3.54 -23.93
N PHE A 266 19.68 -3.85 -22.64
CA PHE A 266 18.92 -3.16 -21.59
C PHE A 266 19.59 -1.82 -21.26
N ASP A 267 19.54 -0.89 -22.21
CA ASP A 267 20.06 0.47 -22.03
C ASP A 267 19.12 1.36 -21.21
N HIS A 268 19.61 2.52 -20.76
CA HIS A 268 18.85 3.44 -19.92
C HIS A 268 17.57 3.94 -20.60
N GLY A 269 17.56 4.06 -21.94
CA GLY A 269 16.38 4.49 -22.69
C GLY A 269 15.26 3.45 -22.64
N ARG A 270 15.61 2.16 -22.80
CA ARG A 270 14.68 1.04 -22.66
C ARG A 270 14.10 0.95 -21.25
N VAL A 271 14.94 1.11 -20.22
CA VAL A 271 14.51 1.05 -18.82
C VAL A 271 13.63 2.25 -18.45
N ASN A 272 13.97 3.46 -18.88
CA ASN A 272 13.14 4.65 -18.66
C ASN A 272 11.78 4.53 -19.37
N ALA A 273 11.74 3.98 -20.59
CA ALA A 273 10.48 3.73 -21.27
C ALA A 273 9.58 2.75 -20.51
N PHE A 274 10.16 1.72 -19.88
CA PHE A 274 9.44 0.81 -19.00
C PHE A 274 8.96 1.52 -17.72
N MET A 275 9.81 2.32 -17.08
CA MET A 275 9.46 3.12 -15.90
C MET A 275 8.24 4.02 -16.16
N ASP A 276 8.30 4.87 -17.20
CA ASP A 276 7.23 5.82 -17.52
C ASP A 276 5.92 5.09 -17.84
N THR A 277 5.99 4.05 -18.68
CA THR A 277 4.79 3.31 -19.09
C THR A 277 4.12 2.60 -17.92
N THR A 278 4.91 2.08 -16.98
CA THR A 278 4.37 1.40 -15.79
C THR A 278 3.87 2.38 -14.73
N PHE A 279 4.51 3.55 -14.56
CA PHE A 279 3.97 4.64 -13.74
C PHE A 279 2.61 5.10 -14.26
N ASP A 280 2.51 5.36 -15.57
CA ASP A 280 1.24 5.74 -16.21
C ASP A 280 0.14 4.70 -15.94
N TYR A 281 0.46 3.41 -16.10
CA TYR A 281 -0.49 2.33 -15.84
C TYR A 281 -0.93 2.31 -14.37
N VAL A 282 0.02 2.34 -13.42
CA VAL A 282 -0.26 2.24 -11.98
C VAL A 282 -1.10 3.42 -11.49
N LEU A 283 -0.80 4.63 -11.93
CA LEU A 283 -1.49 5.85 -11.45
C LEU A 283 -2.91 5.98 -11.99
N ASN A 284 -3.17 5.48 -13.20
CA ASN A 284 -4.39 5.78 -13.95
C ASN A 284 -5.36 4.60 -14.09
N THR A 285 -4.93 3.36 -13.88
CA THR A 285 -5.78 2.19 -14.16
C THR A 285 -6.78 1.92 -13.04
N ARG A 286 -8.05 1.79 -13.44
CA ARG A 286 -9.20 1.62 -12.54
C ARG A 286 -10.09 0.49 -12.98
N SER A 287 -10.76 -0.16 -12.02
CA SER A 287 -11.80 -1.16 -12.30
C SER A 287 -12.86 -1.20 -11.22
N ALA A 288 -14.11 -0.93 -11.59
CA ALA A 288 -15.25 -1.09 -10.69
C ALA A 288 -15.46 -2.55 -10.23
N GLN A 289 -14.85 -3.53 -10.90
CA GLN A 289 -14.95 -4.95 -10.52
C GLN A 289 -13.89 -5.35 -9.50
N VAL A 290 -12.64 -4.94 -9.69
CA VAL A 290 -11.51 -5.47 -8.90
C VAL A 290 -10.66 -4.42 -8.20
N GLY A 291 -10.82 -3.14 -8.54
CA GLY A 291 -10.07 -2.04 -7.92
C GLY A 291 -10.58 -1.65 -6.54
N TYR A 292 -9.73 -0.96 -5.77
CA TYR A 292 -10.03 -0.58 -4.39
C TYR A 292 -10.95 0.64 -4.31
N PRO A 293 -12.19 0.52 -3.78
CA PRO A 293 -13.18 1.60 -3.87
C PRO A 293 -12.81 2.90 -3.16
N LEU A 294 -12.03 2.84 -2.09
CA LEU A 294 -11.66 4.05 -1.34
C LEU A 294 -10.59 4.89 -2.07
N ASP A 295 -9.97 4.33 -3.10
CA ASP A 295 -9.00 5.01 -3.96
C ASP A 295 -9.52 5.12 -5.41
N ASP A 296 -10.80 5.47 -5.58
CA ASP A 296 -11.50 5.59 -6.87
C ASP A 296 -11.29 4.35 -7.78
N ASN A 297 -11.41 3.18 -7.17
CA ASN A 297 -11.27 1.88 -7.81
C ASN A 297 -9.93 1.68 -8.54
N ARG A 298 -8.84 2.32 -8.10
CA ARG A 298 -7.50 2.06 -8.65
C ARG A 298 -7.04 0.63 -8.39
N LEU A 299 -6.28 0.10 -9.34
CA LEU A 299 -5.69 -1.24 -9.21
C LEU A 299 -4.47 -1.25 -8.29
N VAL A 300 -3.69 -0.19 -8.16
CA VAL A 300 -2.54 -0.14 -7.25
C VAL A 300 -2.54 1.20 -6.55
N GLN A 301 -2.36 1.19 -5.21
CA GLN A 301 -2.42 2.40 -4.40
C GLN A 301 -1.05 3.07 -4.30
N ARG A 302 0.00 2.25 -4.21
CA ARG A 302 1.39 2.70 -4.03
C ARG A 302 2.34 1.78 -4.77
N LEU A 303 3.37 2.36 -5.37
CA LEU A 303 4.47 1.66 -6.02
C LEU A 303 5.79 1.97 -5.31
N SER A 304 6.74 1.06 -5.43
CA SER A 304 8.13 1.26 -5.06
C SER A 304 9.05 0.79 -6.18
N TRP A 305 9.84 1.71 -6.71
CA TRP A 305 10.79 1.41 -7.78
C TRP A 305 12.07 0.78 -7.23
N TYR A 306 12.45 -0.36 -7.81
CA TYR A 306 13.71 -1.03 -7.54
C TYR A 306 14.76 -0.58 -8.57
N SER A 307 15.81 0.12 -8.15
CA SER A 307 16.16 0.52 -6.77
C SER A 307 16.76 1.92 -6.72
N THR A 308 17.04 2.43 -5.52
CA THR A 308 17.83 3.66 -5.40
C THR A 308 19.28 3.45 -5.78
N ASN A 309 19.90 2.31 -5.48
CA ASN A 309 21.36 2.20 -5.48
C ASN A 309 21.96 0.80 -5.76
N ASP A 310 21.17 -0.23 -6.04
CA ASP A 310 21.72 -1.55 -6.41
C ASP A 310 22.12 -1.57 -7.90
N LYS A 311 23.44 -1.62 -8.15
CA LYS A 311 24.03 -1.67 -9.50
C LYS A 311 24.23 -3.08 -10.05
N ASN A 312 23.92 -4.13 -9.30
CA ASN A 312 23.87 -5.49 -9.84
C ASN A 312 22.73 -5.66 -10.83
N PHE A 313 21.70 -4.81 -10.70
CA PHE A 313 20.53 -4.73 -11.55
C PHE A 313 20.44 -3.35 -12.22
N ASN A 314 19.47 -3.19 -13.11
CA ASN A 314 19.24 -1.90 -13.77
C ASN A 314 18.34 -1.00 -12.92
N GLY A 315 18.05 0.21 -13.41
CA GLY A 315 17.06 1.07 -12.78
C GLY A 315 17.54 1.81 -11.53
N TRP A 316 18.79 1.64 -11.08
CA TRP A 316 19.35 2.38 -9.94
C TRP A 316 19.21 3.90 -10.14
N LEU A 317 18.64 4.61 -9.15
CA LEU A 317 18.39 6.05 -9.25
C LEU A 317 19.64 6.90 -8.91
N PHE A 318 20.60 6.34 -8.16
CA PHE A 318 21.84 6.98 -7.75
C PHE A 318 23.04 6.06 -8.01
N ASP A 319 24.13 6.65 -8.48
CA ASP A 319 25.35 5.93 -8.86
C ASP A 319 26.31 5.79 -7.67
N THR A 320 26.40 4.59 -7.11
CA THR A 320 27.32 4.27 -6.00
C THR A 320 28.79 4.40 -6.37
N ASP A 321 29.15 4.30 -7.66
CA ASP A 321 30.54 4.47 -8.14
C ASP A 321 30.90 5.94 -8.41
N ASN A 322 29.90 6.83 -8.38
CA ASN A 322 30.05 8.24 -8.71
C ASN A 322 29.47 9.12 -7.59
N ALA A 323 29.95 8.90 -6.37
CA ALA A 323 29.64 9.72 -5.20
C ALA A 323 28.12 9.91 -4.96
N LEU A 324 27.31 8.89 -5.26
CA LEU A 324 25.85 8.91 -5.15
C LEU A 324 25.20 10.04 -5.96
N ASN A 325 25.82 10.43 -7.07
CA ASN A 325 25.18 11.33 -8.04
C ASN A 325 23.97 10.64 -8.68
N ARG A 326 22.92 11.41 -8.94
CA ARG A 326 21.70 10.90 -9.60
C ARG A 326 22.01 10.37 -11.00
N SER A 327 21.39 9.24 -11.34
CA SER A 327 21.53 8.53 -12.61
C SER A 327 20.65 9.10 -13.71
N LEU A 328 20.74 8.56 -14.93
CA LEU A 328 19.77 8.84 -15.99
C LEU A 328 18.36 8.31 -15.66
N MET A 329 18.27 7.21 -14.89
CA MET A 329 17.00 6.68 -14.40
C MET A 329 16.45 7.54 -13.26
N GLY A 330 17.32 8.05 -12.39
CA GLY A 330 16.98 9.03 -11.37
C GLY A 330 16.51 10.35 -11.96
N ASP A 331 17.19 10.88 -12.98
CA ASP A 331 16.75 12.07 -13.72
C ASP A 331 15.37 11.85 -14.36
N ASN A 332 15.12 10.66 -14.91
CA ASN A 332 13.81 10.31 -15.46
C ASN A 332 12.71 10.29 -14.39
N TYR A 333 12.97 9.65 -13.24
CA TYR A 333 12.04 9.62 -12.11
C TYR A 333 11.73 11.04 -11.60
N VAL A 334 12.75 11.89 -11.43
CA VAL A 334 12.57 13.30 -11.04
C VAL A 334 11.73 14.05 -12.08
N SER A 335 12.03 13.88 -13.37
CA SER A 335 11.28 14.54 -14.44
C SER A 335 9.82 14.11 -14.45
N TYR A 336 9.56 12.81 -14.33
CA TYR A 336 8.20 12.26 -14.31
C TYR A 336 7.42 12.81 -13.12
N THR A 337 7.99 12.71 -11.91
CA THR A 337 7.30 13.15 -10.70
C THR A 337 7.16 14.66 -10.60
N ALA A 338 8.01 15.46 -11.25
CA ALA A 338 7.85 16.91 -11.31
C ALA A 338 6.55 17.36 -12.00
N ASP A 339 6.07 16.54 -12.95
CA ASP A 339 4.84 16.79 -13.72
C ASP A 339 3.57 16.23 -13.05
N VAL A 340 3.72 15.45 -11.96
CA VAL A 340 2.56 14.93 -11.20
C VAL A 340 2.05 15.99 -10.23
N GLU A 341 0.83 16.47 -10.44
CA GLU A 341 0.19 17.42 -9.52
C GLU A 341 -0.11 16.78 -8.16
N GLU A 342 0.03 17.58 -7.09
CA GLU A 342 -0.40 17.16 -5.76
C GLU A 342 -1.92 17.33 -5.65
N GLU A 343 -2.60 16.25 -5.28
CA GLU A 343 -4.06 16.12 -5.27
C GLU A 343 -4.58 15.96 -3.84
N LEU A 344 -5.76 16.52 -3.59
CA LEU A 344 -6.53 16.37 -2.36
C LEU A 344 -7.98 15.99 -2.69
N ASP A 345 -8.55 15.01 -1.98
CA ASP A 345 -9.97 14.64 -2.13
C ASP A 345 -10.50 14.01 -0.84
N PHE A 346 -11.06 14.82 0.06
CA PHE A 346 -11.67 14.34 1.30
C PHE A 346 -13.15 13.98 1.14
N PHE A 347 -13.54 12.80 1.61
CA PHE A 347 -14.96 12.44 1.67
C PHE A 347 -15.32 11.55 2.87
N PRO A 348 -16.56 11.66 3.38
CA PRO A 348 -17.12 10.69 4.32
C PRO A 348 -17.49 9.38 3.61
N ASN A 349 -16.86 8.28 4.01
CA ASN A 349 -17.07 6.95 3.42
C ASN A 349 -18.19 6.17 4.12
N ILE A 350 -18.04 5.84 5.40
CA ILE A 350 -19.05 5.08 6.15
C ILE A 350 -19.57 5.95 7.28
N VAL A 351 -20.89 5.98 7.47
CA VAL A 351 -21.54 6.63 8.60
C VAL A 351 -22.29 5.57 9.40
N ARG A 352 -22.11 5.57 10.72
CA ARG A 352 -22.67 4.58 11.64
C ARG A 352 -23.35 5.29 12.81
N VAL A 353 -24.43 4.70 13.29
CA VAL A 353 -25.15 5.10 14.49
C VAL A 353 -25.06 3.95 15.49
N LEU A 354 -24.61 4.23 16.70
CA LEU A 354 -24.44 3.25 17.76
C LEU A 354 -25.31 3.59 18.98
N PRO A 355 -26.01 2.60 19.57
CA PRO A 355 -26.14 1.22 19.08
C PRO A 355 -26.94 1.14 17.77
N ALA A 356 -26.58 0.21 16.88
CA ALA A 356 -27.19 0.05 15.55
C ALA A 356 -28.68 -0.35 15.59
N LYS A 357 -29.17 -0.78 16.74
CA LYS A 357 -30.58 -1.08 17.01
C LYS A 357 -30.98 -0.40 18.29
N LEU A 358 -32.01 0.43 18.22
CA LEU A 358 -32.54 1.16 19.34
C LEU A 358 -34.02 0.87 19.43
N VAL A 359 -34.40 -0.07 20.31
CA VAL A 359 -35.80 -0.28 20.71
C VAL A 359 -35.87 0.15 22.15
N LYS A 360 -36.65 1.17 22.46
CA LYS A 360 -36.82 1.63 23.84
C LYS A 360 -38.29 1.91 24.09
N ASP A 361 -38.83 1.28 25.13
CA ASP A 361 -40.26 1.33 25.42
C ASP A 361 -40.72 2.71 25.91
N GLU A 362 -39.86 3.53 26.52
CA GLU A 362 -40.14 4.96 26.82
C GLU A 362 -38.84 5.82 26.90
N GLY A 363 -38.89 7.02 26.31
CA GLY A 363 -37.93 8.11 26.53
C GLY A 363 -36.86 8.31 25.43
N THR A 364 -35.95 9.25 25.68
CA THR A 364 -34.84 9.57 24.79
C THR A 364 -33.67 8.59 24.93
N ALA A 365 -32.77 8.56 23.93
CA ALA A 365 -31.55 7.77 23.92
C ALA A 365 -30.31 8.65 23.68
N ASN A 366 -29.16 8.18 24.17
CA ASN A 366 -27.86 8.75 23.81
C ASN A 366 -27.26 7.88 22.71
N LEU A 367 -26.96 8.48 21.57
CA LEU A 367 -26.42 7.83 20.38
C LEU A 367 -24.97 8.25 20.20
N THR A 368 -24.14 7.34 19.70
CA THR A 368 -22.83 7.70 19.16
C THR A 368 -22.91 7.68 17.65
N LEU A 369 -22.64 8.81 17.01
CA LEU A 369 -22.46 8.89 15.57
C LEU A 369 -20.99 8.70 15.27
N GLN A 370 -20.66 7.85 14.29
CA GLN A 370 -19.30 7.62 13.84
C GLN A 370 -19.22 7.78 12.33
N ALA A 371 -18.14 8.34 11.83
CA ALA A 371 -17.85 8.40 10.40
C ALA A 371 -16.40 8.05 10.10
N ASP A 372 -16.18 7.30 9.02
CA ASP A 372 -14.87 7.07 8.45
C ASP A 372 -14.64 8.10 7.35
N ILE A 373 -13.61 8.93 7.50
CA ILE A 373 -13.22 9.96 6.55
C ILE A 373 -12.00 9.48 5.79
N VAL A 374 -12.02 9.70 4.48
CA VAL A 374 -10.99 9.24 3.55
C VAL A 374 -10.38 10.45 2.86
N ASN A 375 -9.07 10.41 2.60
CA ASN A 375 -8.42 11.29 1.64
C ASN A 375 -7.88 10.46 0.46
N GLN A 376 -8.53 10.59 -0.70
CA GLN A 376 -8.21 9.87 -1.93
C GLN A 376 -7.15 10.57 -2.81
N GLY A 377 -6.69 11.75 -2.38
CA GLY A 377 -5.60 12.48 -3.02
C GLY A 377 -4.28 11.71 -3.05
N ASN A 378 -3.17 12.38 -3.39
CA ASN A 378 -1.86 11.73 -3.55
C ASN A 378 -0.74 12.35 -2.69
N SER A 379 -1.06 13.30 -1.81
CA SER A 379 -0.08 13.91 -0.90
C SER A 379 0.50 12.87 0.08
N ALA A 380 1.82 12.83 0.25
CA ALA A 380 2.43 12.05 1.33
C ALA A 380 2.43 12.78 2.68
N LEU A 381 2.13 14.09 2.68
CA LEU A 381 2.04 14.89 3.89
C LEU A 381 0.61 14.91 4.41
N GLU A 382 0.46 14.95 5.72
CA GLU A 382 -0.85 15.04 6.35
C GLU A 382 -1.57 16.33 5.93
N GLN A 383 -2.78 16.16 5.45
CA GLN A 383 -3.73 17.22 5.15
C GLN A 383 -4.77 17.25 6.26
N GLN A 384 -5.17 18.45 6.69
CA GLN A 384 -6.14 18.62 7.76
C GLN A 384 -7.53 18.91 7.19
N ALA A 385 -8.55 18.26 7.76
CA ALA A 385 -9.95 18.59 7.49
C ALA A 385 -10.78 18.64 8.77
N THR A 386 -11.83 19.46 8.73
CA THR A 386 -12.83 19.58 9.77
C THR A 386 -14.06 18.77 9.38
N VAL A 387 -14.54 17.94 10.30
CA VAL A 387 -15.67 17.03 10.10
C VAL A 387 -16.81 17.43 11.03
N ARG A 388 -18.01 17.57 10.47
CA ARG A 388 -19.21 17.98 11.21
C ARG A 388 -20.36 17.03 10.94
N PHE A 389 -21.11 16.73 11.98
CA PHE A 389 -22.34 15.95 11.92
C PHE A 389 -23.53 16.89 12.04
N TYR A 390 -24.60 16.65 11.28
CA TYR A 390 -25.82 17.44 11.30
C TYR A 390 -27.06 16.55 11.41
N ASP A 391 -28.06 17.04 12.12
CA ASP A 391 -29.44 16.55 12.08
C ASP A 391 -30.19 17.35 11.00
N GLY A 392 -30.52 16.72 9.87
CA GLY A 392 -31.05 17.39 8.68
C GLY A 392 -29.99 17.99 7.76
N ASP A 393 -30.42 18.45 6.59
CA ASP A 393 -29.53 18.95 5.53
C ASP A 393 -28.90 20.29 5.91
N PRO A 394 -27.57 20.41 6.03
CA PRO A 394 -26.89 21.64 6.42
C PRO A 394 -27.03 22.78 5.40
N SER A 395 -27.43 22.49 4.15
CA SER A 395 -27.68 23.51 3.13
C SER A 395 -29.05 24.19 3.25
N VAL A 396 -29.94 23.66 4.10
CA VAL A 396 -31.30 24.18 4.32
C VAL A 396 -31.44 24.73 5.74
N ASP A 397 -31.54 23.85 6.74
CA ASP A 397 -31.79 24.19 8.15
C ASP A 397 -31.21 23.17 9.16
N GLY A 398 -30.35 22.25 8.68
CA GLY A 398 -29.74 21.21 9.50
C GLY A 398 -28.97 21.74 10.70
N GLN A 399 -29.18 21.11 11.86
CA GLN A 399 -28.56 21.53 13.12
C GLN A 399 -27.33 20.69 13.42
N GLN A 400 -26.21 21.33 13.74
CA GLN A 400 -24.97 20.60 14.05
C GLN A 400 -25.11 19.77 15.33
N ILE A 401 -24.67 18.52 15.26
CA ILE A 401 -24.63 17.56 16.35
C ILE A 401 -23.19 17.50 16.90
N GLY A 402 -23.03 17.88 18.17
CA GLY A 402 -21.73 17.85 18.84
C GLY A 402 -20.75 18.89 18.29
N ALA A 403 -19.49 18.76 18.72
CA ALA A 403 -18.42 19.66 18.31
C ALA A 403 -17.75 19.21 17.00
N ASP A 404 -17.12 20.15 16.31
CA ASP A 404 -16.21 19.88 15.19
C ASP A 404 -15.20 18.78 15.56
N GLN A 405 -15.05 17.81 14.66
CA GLN A 405 -13.99 16.80 14.74
C GLN A 405 -12.89 17.17 13.75
N ILE A 406 -11.64 16.86 14.07
CA ILE A 406 -10.50 17.14 13.19
C ILE A 406 -9.86 15.82 12.78
N VAL A 407 -9.61 15.67 11.48
CA VAL A 407 -8.80 14.56 10.94
C VAL A 407 -7.52 15.11 10.31
N ARG A 408 -6.49 14.29 10.34
CA ARG A 408 -5.21 14.50 9.64
C ARG A 408 -4.96 13.23 8.84
N LEU A 409 -4.98 13.35 7.52
CA LEU A 409 -4.85 12.22 6.61
C LEU A 409 -3.85 12.54 5.52
N THR A 410 -2.97 11.59 5.22
CA THR A 410 -2.22 11.58 3.97
C THR A 410 -3.16 11.19 2.81
N GLY A 411 -2.66 11.15 1.57
CA GLY A 411 -3.41 10.65 0.43
C GLY A 411 -3.42 9.12 0.34
N CYS A 412 -3.69 8.60 -0.85
CA CYS A 412 -3.69 7.17 -1.17
C CYS A 412 -4.73 6.38 -0.38
N ALA A 413 -5.90 7.00 -0.17
CA ALA A 413 -7.03 6.45 0.57
C ALA A 413 -6.71 6.14 2.04
N ASP A 414 -5.95 7.02 2.67
CA ASP A 414 -5.79 7.04 4.13
C ASP A 414 -7.13 7.31 4.81
N VAL A 415 -7.35 6.72 5.98
CA VAL A 415 -8.66 6.69 6.65
C VAL A 415 -8.55 7.00 8.13
N ALA A 416 -9.41 7.88 8.63
CA ALA A 416 -9.59 8.13 10.06
C ALA A 416 -11.06 8.06 10.45
N SER A 417 -11.33 7.45 11.60
CA SER A 417 -12.67 7.43 12.19
C SER A 417 -12.84 8.59 13.18
N VAL A 418 -13.93 9.33 13.08
CA VAL A 418 -14.36 10.34 14.05
C VAL A 418 -15.70 9.98 14.67
N SER A 419 -15.99 10.51 15.85
CA SER A 419 -17.27 10.25 16.52
C SER A 419 -17.77 11.41 17.38
N VAL A 420 -19.10 11.56 17.45
CA VAL A 420 -19.77 12.52 18.35
C VAL A 420 -20.86 11.83 19.16
N GLN A 421 -21.09 12.33 20.38
CA GLN A 421 -22.23 11.92 21.21
C GLN A 421 -23.44 12.80 20.90
N TRP A 422 -24.57 12.17 20.61
CA TRP A 422 -25.87 12.82 20.42
C TRP A 422 -26.79 12.41 21.56
N ASN A 423 -26.99 13.33 22.51
CA ASN A 423 -27.70 13.04 23.75
C ASN A 423 -29.18 13.37 23.65
N ASN A 424 -29.99 12.64 24.40
CA ASN A 424 -31.43 12.86 24.54
C ASN A 424 -32.20 12.88 23.20
N VAL A 425 -31.83 12.00 22.27
CA VAL A 425 -32.52 11.84 20.98
C VAL A 425 -33.88 11.16 21.19
N PRO A 426 -35.01 11.76 20.82
CA PRO A 426 -36.33 11.12 20.91
C PRO A 426 -36.57 10.09 19.81
N PRO A 427 -37.54 9.17 19.96
CA PRO A 427 -37.91 8.24 18.89
C PRO A 427 -38.49 8.98 17.67
N GLU A 428 -37.76 8.98 16.56
CA GLU A 428 -38.17 9.56 15.28
C GLU A 428 -37.38 8.90 14.12
N ARG A 429 -37.74 9.26 12.89
CA ARG A 429 -36.91 9.05 11.71
C ARG A 429 -35.93 10.22 11.57
N TYR A 430 -34.64 9.90 11.53
CA TYR A 430 -33.59 10.88 11.33
C TYR A 430 -32.91 10.71 9.98
N GLU A 431 -32.49 11.82 9.41
CA GLU A 431 -31.51 11.86 8.33
C GLU A 431 -30.32 12.69 8.80
N ILE A 432 -29.21 12.02 9.11
CA ILE A 432 -28.00 12.70 9.54
C ILE A 432 -27.10 12.95 8.33
N TYR A 433 -26.37 14.05 8.36
CA TYR A 433 -25.38 14.41 7.36
C TYR A 433 -24.01 14.51 8.00
N VAL A 434 -22.99 14.01 7.30
CA VAL A 434 -21.59 14.22 7.64
C VAL A 434 -20.98 15.09 6.55
N VAL A 435 -20.38 16.21 6.94
CA VAL A 435 -19.69 17.15 6.05
C VAL A 435 -18.22 17.18 6.41
N VAL A 436 -17.36 17.14 5.40
CA VAL A 436 -15.91 17.28 5.53
C VAL A 436 -15.47 18.54 4.81
N GLU A 437 -14.83 19.45 5.53
CA GLU A 437 -14.32 20.70 4.99
C GLU A 437 -12.79 20.68 5.11
N SER A 438 -12.11 20.70 3.96
CA SER A 438 -10.64 20.81 3.94
C SER A 438 -10.18 22.14 4.54
N ASN A 439 -9.15 22.06 5.38
CA ASN A 439 -8.39 23.21 5.87
C ASN A 439 -7.03 23.34 5.14
N SER A 440 -6.83 22.59 4.07
CA SER A 440 -5.59 22.56 3.28
C SER A 440 -5.53 23.73 2.29
N PRO A 441 -4.32 24.21 1.93
CA PRO A 441 -4.14 25.10 0.78
C PRO A 441 -4.38 24.41 -0.58
N LEU A 442 -4.41 23.07 -0.63
CA LEU A 442 -4.70 22.32 -1.85
C LEU A 442 -6.19 22.39 -2.18
N SER A 443 -6.51 22.46 -3.47
CA SER A 443 -7.89 22.42 -3.93
C SER A 443 -8.40 20.98 -3.92
N GLU A 444 -9.59 20.78 -3.39
CA GLU A 444 -10.31 19.49 -3.46
C GLU A 444 -10.62 19.14 -4.92
N LEU A 445 -10.31 17.91 -5.34
CA LEU A 445 -10.62 17.42 -6.68
C LEU A 445 -12.13 17.27 -6.90
N ASN A 446 -12.86 16.86 -5.86
CA ASN A 446 -14.29 16.63 -5.96
C ASN A 446 -15.06 17.16 -4.73
N PRO A 447 -15.21 18.48 -4.58
CA PRO A 447 -15.90 19.06 -3.42
C PRO A 447 -17.38 18.63 -3.29
N SER A 448 -17.95 17.98 -4.30
CA SER A 448 -19.33 17.47 -4.25
C SER A 448 -19.48 16.16 -3.48
N ASN A 449 -18.39 15.41 -3.26
CA ASN A 449 -18.40 14.17 -2.46
C ASN A 449 -18.14 14.42 -0.96
N ASN A 450 -17.82 15.65 -0.57
CA ASN A 450 -17.52 16.07 0.81
C ASN A 450 -18.70 15.97 1.79
N ILE A 451 -19.89 15.54 1.32
CA ILE A 451 -21.09 15.38 2.12
C ILE A 451 -21.72 14.00 1.89
N LYS A 452 -22.15 13.36 2.97
CA LYS A 452 -22.91 12.09 2.91
C LYS A 452 -24.02 12.06 3.93
N SER A 453 -25.20 11.62 3.51
CA SER A 453 -26.33 11.39 4.41
C SER A 453 -26.46 9.92 4.82
N HIS A 454 -27.04 9.70 5.98
CA HIS A 454 -27.42 8.39 6.49
C HIS A 454 -28.77 8.49 7.21
N SER A 455 -29.77 7.75 6.72
CA SER A 455 -31.05 7.66 7.40
C SER A 455 -31.07 6.51 8.39
N PHE A 456 -31.60 6.76 9.59
CA PHE A 456 -31.92 5.69 10.54
C PHE A 456 -33.27 5.98 11.20
N PHE A 457 -33.85 4.93 11.78
CA PHE A 457 -35.09 5.02 12.53
C PHE A 457 -34.83 4.61 13.98
N PHE A 458 -35.22 5.49 14.90
CA PHE A 458 -35.31 5.18 16.31
C PHE A 458 -36.80 5.08 16.66
N GLY A 459 -37.27 3.90 17.00
CA GLY A 459 -38.68 3.65 17.27
C GLY A 459 -38.92 2.96 18.60
N GLU A 460 -40.14 3.13 19.13
CA GLU A 460 -40.60 2.46 20.34
C GLU A 460 -40.88 0.96 20.09
N GLN A 461 -41.22 0.58 18.86
CA GLN A 461 -41.49 -0.81 18.47
C GLN A 461 -40.93 -1.13 17.07
N PHE A 462 -40.43 -2.35 16.87
CA PHE A 462 -40.03 -2.87 15.56
C PHE A 462 -40.91 -4.06 15.18
N LEU A 463 -41.53 -4.02 14.00
CA LEU A 463 -42.19 -5.18 13.41
C LEU A 463 -41.16 -5.94 12.56
N PHE A 464 -40.66 -7.07 13.07
CA PHE A 464 -39.82 -7.97 12.28
C PHE A 464 -40.71 -8.82 11.38
N LEU A 465 -40.77 -8.47 10.10
CA LEU A 465 -41.36 -9.33 9.09
C LEU A 465 -40.33 -10.39 8.66
N PRO A 466 -40.68 -11.68 8.63
CA PRO A 466 -39.79 -12.69 8.09
C PRO A 466 -39.47 -12.38 6.63
N ASN A 467 -38.20 -12.57 6.24
CA ASN A 467 -37.76 -12.48 4.86
C ASN A 467 -38.39 -13.64 4.07
N VAL A 468 -39.56 -13.41 3.47
CA VAL A 468 -40.17 -14.37 2.54
C VAL A 468 -39.52 -14.12 1.18
N ARG A 469 -38.48 -14.90 0.85
CA ARG A 469 -38.01 -15.02 -0.52
C ARG A 469 -39.04 -15.87 -1.28
N TRP A 470 -39.69 -15.29 -2.29
CA TRP A 470 -40.53 -16.00 -3.25
C TRP A 470 -39.67 -16.65 -4.32
#